data_AF-A0A947RM52-F1
#
_entry.id   AF-A0A947RM52-F1
#
_cell.length_a   1.000
_cell.length_b   1.000
_cell.length_c   1.000
_cell.angle_alpha   90.00
_cell.angle_beta   90.00
_cell.angle_gamma   90.00
#
_symmetry.space_group_name_H-M   'P 1'
#
loop_
_entity.id
_entity.type
_entity.pdbx_description
1 polymer ?
#
loop_
_entity_poly.entity_id
_entity_poly.type
_entity_poly.pdbx_seq_one_letter_code
_entity_poly.pdbx_strand_id
1 'polypeptide(L)'
;MANALITVLQSVVFEDLVKQTLPEEVWEHVAPCEFFHPGQQFAVDGDSSLPEGFCPTAWFDLRDKIAACLRDDDPLTPLIVCCQDGLRPVSFRIERIEETSCPK
;
A
#
# COMPACT_ATOMS: atom_id res chain seq x y z
N MET A 1 -9.01 -20.70 -2.40
CA MET A 1 -8.23 -19.93 -3.41
C MET A 1 -7.12 -19.16 -2.71
N ALA A 2 -6.08 -18.72 -3.42
CA ALA A 2 -5.01 -17.95 -2.81
C ALA A 2 -5.46 -16.52 -2.59
N ASN A 3 -5.34 -16.02 -1.36
CA ASN A 3 -5.67 -14.64 -1.03
C ASN A 3 -4.40 -13.92 -0.55
N ALA A 4 -4.38 -12.60 -0.66
CA ALA A 4 -3.32 -11.76 -0.12
C ALA A 4 -3.90 -10.77 0.88
N LEU A 5 -3.16 -10.53 1.96
CA LEU A 5 -3.45 -9.50 2.93
C LEU A 5 -2.47 -8.35 2.72
N ILE A 6 -3.01 -7.16 2.47
CA ILE A 6 -2.25 -5.92 2.42
C ILE A 6 -2.41 -5.23 3.77
N THR A 7 -1.32 -5.02 4.49
CA THR A 7 -1.30 -4.25 5.74
C THR A 7 -0.59 -2.92 5.52
N VAL A 8 -1.23 -1.82 5.89
CA VAL A 8 -0.61 -0.49 5.92
C VAL A 8 0.34 -0.44 7.11
N LEU A 9 1.64 -0.28 6.85
CA LEU A 9 2.65 -0.21 7.89
C LEU A 9 2.82 1.21 8.42
N GLN A 10 3.01 2.16 7.49
CA GLN A 10 3.35 3.53 7.85
C GLN A 10 2.92 4.50 6.75
N SER A 11 2.51 5.70 7.15
CA SER A 11 2.27 6.85 6.28
C SER A 11 3.22 7.96 6.75
N VAL A 12 4.06 8.46 5.86
CA VAL A 12 5.10 9.46 6.17
C VAL A 12 4.91 10.66 5.26
N VAL A 13 5.29 11.84 5.76
CA VAL A 13 5.55 13.03 4.93
C VAL A 13 7.02 13.37 5.11
N PHE A 14 7.77 13.39 4.02
CA PHE A 14 9.16 13.85 4.03
C PHE A 14 9.17 15.37 4.02
N GLU A 15 8.97 15.95 5.20
CA GLU A 15 8.89 17.40 5.35
C GLU A 15 10.07 18.10 4.69
N ASP A 16 11.30 17.64 4.94
CA ASP A 16 12.52 18.17 4.37
C ASP A 16 12.51 18.24 2.84
N LEU A 17 12.02 17.20 2.16
CA LEU A 17 11.87 17.18 0.70
C LEU A 17 10.75 18.11 0.25
N VAL A 18 9.64 18.14 0.98
CA VAL A 18 8.52 19.05 0.74
C VAL A 18 8.98 20.51 0.82
N LYS A 19 9.79 20.87 1.83
CA LYS A 19 10.42 22.20 2.03
C LYS A 19 11.33 22.61 0.88
N GLN A 20 12.03 21.64 0.30
CA GLN A 20 13.03 21.89 -0.74
C GLN A 20 12.43 21.94 -2.15
N THR A 21 11.29 21.31 -2.37
CA THR A 21 10.74 21.08 -3.72
C THR A 21 9.48 21.88 -4.03
N LEU A 22 8.68 22.23 -3.02
CA LEU A 22 7.41 22.93 -3.21
C LEU A 22 7.48 24.39 -2.75
N PRO A 23 6.71 25.31 -3.38
CA PRO A 23 6.56 26.68 -2.90
C PRO A 23 5.96 26.76 -1.48
N GLU A 24 6.27 27.85 -0.77
CA GLU A 24 5.84 28.06 0.62
C GLU A 24 4.31 28.15 0.79
N GLU A 25 3.58 28.53 -0.25
CA GLU A 25 2.11 28.50 -0.23
C GLU A 25 1.52 27.08 -0.34
N VAL A 26 2.28 26.11 -0.83
CA VAL A 26 1.82 24.74 -1.12
C VAL A 26 2.24 23.76 -0.02
N TRP A 27 3.49 23.83 0.42
CA TRP A 27 4.05 22.89 1.41
C TRP A 27 3.31 22.87 2.76
N GLU A 28 2.70 23.98 3.20
CA GLU A 28 1.93 24.08 4.46
C GLU A 28 0.65 23.23 4.41
N HIS A 29 0.18 22.95 3.20
CA HIS A 29 -1.03 22.18 2.93
C HIS A 29 -0.72 20.70 2.65
N VAL A 30 0.56 20.29 2.68
CA VAL A 30 0.93 18.90 2.46
C VAL A 30 0.64 18.10 3.72
N ALA A 31 -0.35 17.22 3.62
CA ALA A 31 -0.76 16.29 4.67
C ALA A 31 -0.43 14.83 4.29
N PRO A 32 -0.31 13.93 5.29
CA PRO A 32 -0.22 12.49 5.07
C PRO A 32 -1.37 11.97 4.20
N CYS A 33 -1.20 10.77 3.64
CA CYS A 33 -2.24 10.15 2.83
C CYS A 33 -3.56 10.01 3.61
N GLU A 34 -4.66 10.48 3.03
CA GLU A 34 -6.01 10.41 3.64
C GLU A 34 -6.70 9.06 3.44
N PHE A 35 -6.26 8.28 2.45
CA PHE A 35 -6.81 6.96 2.16
C PHE A 35 -6.30 5.87 3.11
N PHE A 36 -5.09 6.05 3.64
CA PHE A 36 -4.38 5.00 4.36
C PHE A 36 -3.91 5.45 5.75
N HIS A 37 -4.21 4.62 6.73
CA HIS A 37 -3.81 4.78 8.12
C HIS A 37 -3.05 3.53 8.59
N PRO A 38 -1.94 3.68 9.34
CA PRO A 38 -1.19 2.56 9.87
C PRO A 38 -2.06 1.55 10.61
N GLY A 39 -1.85 0.26 10.33
CA GLY A 39 -2.63 -0.84 10.89
C GLY A 39 -3.88 -1.23 10.10
N GLN A 40 -4.30 -0.45 9.10
CA GLN A 40 -5.37 -0.87 8.20
C GLN A 40 -4.98 -2.11 7.39
N GLN A 41 -5.96 -2.96 7.15
CA GLN A 41 -5.79 -4.21 6.43
C GLN A 41 -6.81 -4.32 5.30
N PHE A 42 -6.36 -4.79 4.15
CA PHE A 42 -7.19 -5.01 2.97
C PHE A 42 -6.94 -6.42 2.45
N ALA A 43 -8.00 -7.21 2.34
CA ALA A 43 -7.93 -8.52 1.72
C ALA A 43 -8.08 -8.37 0.21
N VAL A 44 -7.24 -9.08 -0.54
CA VAL A 44 -7.31 -9.21 -1.99
C VAL A 44 -7.53 -10.67 -2.32
N ASP A 45 -8.62 -10.94 -3.02
CA ASP A 45 -8.91 -12.27 -3.53
C ASP A 45 -8.08 -12.59 -4.79
N GLY A 46 -7.96 -13.88 -5.13
CA GLY A 46 -7.12 -14.36 -6.24
C GLY A 46 -7.37 -13.72 -7.61
N ASP A 47 -8.53 -13.08 -7.82
CA ASP A 47 -8.85 -12.33 -9.05
C ASP A 47 -8.11 -10.99 -9.14
N SER A 48 -7.40 -10.57 -8.09
CA SER A 48 -6.69 -9.30 -8.01
C SER A 48 -7.61 -8.12 -8.36
N SER A 49 -8.79 -8.07 -7.75
CA SER A 49 -9.70 -6.93 -7.85
C SER A 49 -9.28 -5.80 -6.89
N LEU A 50 -9.60 -4.56 -7.24
CA LEU A 50 -9.43 -3.40 -6.36
C LEU A 50 -10.26 -3.61 -5.08
N PRO A 51 -9.66 -3.64 -3.88
CA PRO A 51 -10.40 -3.74 -2.63
C PRO A 51 -11.24 -2.49 -2.38
N GLU A 52 -12.39 -2.67 -1.74
CA GLU A 52 -13.25 -1.55 -1.34
C GLU A 52 -12.49 -0.62 -0.39
N GLY A 53 -12.58 0.69 -0.63
CA GLY A 53 -11.89 1.71 0.15
C GLY A 53 -10.39 1.84 -0.14
N PHE A 54 -9.83 1.05 -1.05
CA PHE A 54 -8.42 1.17 -1.44
C PHE A 54 -8.21 2.33 -2.43
N CYS A 55 -7.11 3.08 -2.29
CA CYS A 55 -6.77 4.16 -3.21
C CYS A 55 -6.54 3.64 -4.64
N PRO A 56 -7.28 4.09 -5.67
CA PRO A 56 -7.17 3.58 -7.04
C PRO A 56 -5.78 3.79 -7.67
N THR A 57 -5.10 4.89 -7.35
CA THR A 57 -3.74 5.16 -7.85
C THR A 57 -2.74 4.20 -7.22
N ALA A 58 -2.77 4.05 -5.90
CA ALA A 58 -1.89 3.09 -5.22
C ALA A 58 -2.15 1.65 -5.70
N TRP A 59 -3.40 1.31 -6.02
CA TRP A 59 -3.71 0.00 -6.61
C TRP A 59 -3.03 -0.19 -7.98
N PHE A 60 -3.08 0.83 -8.84
CA PHE A 60 -2.43 0.79 -10.14
C PHE A 60 -0.93 0.50 -10.02
N ASP A 61 -0.26 1.10 -9.03
CA ASP A 61 1.17 0.95 -8.78
C ASP A 61 1.52 -0.44 -8.20
N LEU A 62 0.64 -0.99 -7.36
CA LEU A 62 0.93 -2.17 -6.54
C LEU A 62 0.39 -3.48 -7.11
N ARG A 63 -0.61 -3.47 -8.00
CA ARG A 63 -1.32 -4.67 -8.47
C ARG A 63 -0.40 -5.76 -9.02
N ASP A 64 0.69 -5.40 -9.70
CA ASP A 64 1.60 -6.38 -10.31
C ASP A 64 2.43 -7.11 -9.23
N LYS A 65 2.77 -6.39 -8.15
CA LYS A 65 3.43 -6.96 -6.96
C LYS A 65 2.48 -7.84 -6.15
N ILE A 66 1.23 -7.41 -6.00
CA ILE A 66 0.17 -8.20 -5.36
C ILE A 66 -0.05 -9.50 -6.15
N ALA A 67 -0.15 -9.41 -7.48
CA ALA A 67 -0.31 -10.58 -8.34
C ALA A 67 0.90 -11.53 -8.29
N ALA A 68 2.13 -10.99 -8.20
CA ALA A 68 3.33 -11.81 -7.99
C ALA A 68 3.31 -12.53 -6.63
N CYS A 69 2.89 -11.85 -5.56
CA CYS A 69 2.69 -12.47 -4.24
C CYS A 69 1.61 -13.57 -4.26
N LEU A 70 0.53 -13.37 -5.02
CA LEU A 70 -0.54 -14.35 -5.21
C LEU A 70 -0.13 -15.56 -6.06
N ARG A 71 0.94 -15.46 -6.85
CA ARG A 71 1.52 -16.58 -7.59
C ARG A 71 2.65 -17.29 -6.83
N ASP A 72 3.09 -16.72 -5.71
CA ASP A 72 4.28 -17.18 -4.96
C ASP A 72 5.56 -17.13 -5.80
N ASP A 73 5.64 -16.15 -6.72
CA ASP A 73 6.74 -16.02 -7.69
C ASP A 73 7.95 -15.23 -7.15
N ASP A 74 7.84 -14.61 -5.97
CA ASP A 74 8.87 -13.72 -5.43
C ASP A 74 9.44 -14.26 -4.09
N PRO A 75 10.75 -14.57 -4.04
CA PRO A 75 11.40 -15.09 -2.83
C PRO A 75 11.49 -14.07 -1.69
N LEU A 76 11.16 -12.79 -1.94
CA LEU A 76 11.11 -11.74 -0.93
C LEU A 76 9.74 -11.64 -0.24
N THR A 77 8.81 -12.57 -0.49
CA THR A 77 7.52 -12.62 0.20
C THR A 77 7.72 -12.90 1.70
N PRO A 78 7.14 -12.10 2.62
CA PRO A 78 6.18 -11.01 2.40
C PRO A 78 6.81 -9.75 1.81
N LEU A 79 6.18 -9.21 0.76
CA LEU A 79 6.69 -8.06 0.02
C LEU A 79 6.46 -6.76 0.80
N ILE A 80 7.49 -5.92 0.88
CA ILE A 80 7.38 -4.55 1.38
C ILE A 80 7.41 -3.60 0.18
N VAL A 81 6.33 -2.85 -0.01
CA VAL A 81 6.13 -1.96 -1.17
C VAL A 81 5.60 -0.61 -0.70
N CYS A 82 5.63 0.40 -1.57
CA CYS A 82 5.08 1.72 -1.27
C CYS A 82 4.26 2.27 -2.45
N CYS A 83 3.38 3.24 -2.17
CA CYS A 83 2.77 4.02 -3.23
C CYS A 83 3.83 4.88 -3.95
N GLN A 84 3.57 5.24 -5.20
CA GLN A 84 4.50 6.06 -6.00
C GLN A 84 4.47 7.56 -5.64
N ASP A 85 4.17 7.91 -4.38
CA ASP A 85 4.25 9.28 -3.89
C ASP A 85 5.64 9.53 -3.27
N GLY A 86 6.46 10.32 -3.96
CA GLY A 86 7.84 10.58 -3.54
C GLY A 86 7.97 11.54 -2.35
N LEU A 87 6.92 12.29 -2.00
CA LEU A 87 6.95 13.27 -0.90
C LEU A 87 6.21 12.75 0.32
N ARG A 88 5.18 11.93 0.12
CA ARG A 88 4.38 11.36 1.22
C ARG A 88 4.07 9.88 1.01
N PRO A 89 5.09 9.02 0.97
CA PRO A 89 4.88 7.61 0.70
C PRO A 89 4.12 6.92 1.84
N VAL A 90 3.31 5.94 1.45
CA VAL A 90 2.69 4.97 2.33
C VAL A 90 3.34 3.63 2.07
N SER A 91 3.83 2.99 3.13
CA SER A 91 4.46 1.67 3.07
C SER A 91 3.44 0.58 3.41
N PHE A 92 3.46 -0.49 2.63
CA PHE A 92 2.58 -1.64 2.76
C PHE A 92 3.39 -2.92 2.89
N ARG A 93 2.87 -3.86 3.68
CA ARG A 93 3.28 -5.26 3.68
C ARG A 93 2.22 -6.08 2.95
N ILE A 94 2.65 -6.88 1.99
CA ILE A 94 1.78 -7.80 1.26
C ILE A 94 2.22 -9.22 1.60
N GLU A 95 1.29 -10.01 2.11
CA GLU A 95 1.54 -11.41 2.42
C GLU A 95 0.42 -12.30 1.90
N ARG A 96 0.78 -13.49 1.43
CA ARG A 96 -0.18 -14.50 1.03
C ARG A 96 -0.79 -15.12 2.28
N ILE A 97 -2.11 -15.26 2.29
CA ILE A 97 -2.84 -15.97 3.33
C ILE A 97 -3.47 -17.23 2.76
N GLU A 98 -3.38 -18.33 3.51
CA GLU A 98 -4.15 -19.54 3.24
C GLU A 98 -5.53 -19.41 3.94
N GLU A 99 -6.58 -19.96 3.31
CA GLU A 99 -8.01 -19.84 3.68
C GLU A 99 -8.38 -20.18 5.14
N THR A 100 -7.43 -20.63 5.97
CA THR A 100 -7.67 -21.04 7.37
C THR A 100 -7.62 -19.90 8.39
N SER A 101 -7.37 -18.64 7.97
CA SER A 101 -7.12 -17.53 8.91
C SER A 101 -8.07 -16.33 8.81
N CYS A 102 -9.17 -16.42 8.07
CA CYS A 102 -10.20 -15.36 8.11
C CYS A 102 -11.06 -15.53 9.38
N PRO A 103 -10.93 -14.69 10.42
CA PRO A 103 -11.94 -14.65 11.46
C PRO A 103 -13.23 -14.14 10.82
N LYS A 104 -14.26 -14.97 10.87
CA LYS A 104 -15.63 -14.62 10.50
C LYS A 104 -16.16 -13.45 11.33
#